data_AF-A0A966URG9-F1
#
_entry.id   AF-A0A966URG9-F1
#
_cell.length_a   1.000
_cell.length_b   1.000
_cell.length_c   1.000
_cell.angle_alpha   90.00
_cell.angle_beta   90.00
_cell.angle_gamma   90.00
#
_symmetry.space_group_name_H-M   'P 1'
#
loop_
_entity.id
_entity.type
_entity.pdbx_description
1 polymer ?
#
loop_
_entity_poly.entity_id
_entity_poly.type
_entity_poly.pdbx_seq_one_letter_code
_entity_poly.pdbx_strand_id
1 'polypeptide(L)'
;MSKVVEIAKAQIGYKENSNNNTIFGKWYGANNQPWCATFVSWCFNEAGLISNIAAQSKKGFASCDAGLKWFAKKNKVIPIGQAQAGDIVFFQFDDDAQPDHVGIVKWNNTALKYLQVIEGNTSNG
;
A
#
# COMPACT_ATOMS: atom_id res chain seq x y z
N MET A 1 17.49 0.96 -5.46
CA MET A 1 16.32 0.99 -4.56
C MET A 1 15.09 0.80 -5.44
N SER A 2 13.99 0.20 -4.96
CA SER A 2 12.79 0.04 -5.80
C SER A 2 12.21 1.41 -6.18
N LYS A 3 11.84 1.60 -7.45
CA LYS A 3 11.25 2.86 -7.96
C LYS A 3 9.98 3.25 -7.18
N VAL A 4 9.16 2.25 -6.81
CA VAL A 4 7.96 2.46 -5.99
C VAL A 4 8.34 3.02 -4.61
N VAL A 5 9.43 2.52 -4.01
CA VAL A 5 9.91 2.99 -2.70
C VAL A 5 10.41 4.44 -2.79
N GLU A 6 11.09 4.82 -3.87
CA GLU A 6 11.55 6.21 -4.07
C GLU A 6 10.37 7.17 -4.21
N ILE A 7 9.35 6.79 -4.98
CA ILE A 7 8.12 7.57 -5.16
C ILE A 7 7.37 7.70 -3.82
N ALA A 8 7.21 6.60 -3.09
CA ALA A 8 6.56 6.60 -1.78
C ALA A 8 7.32 7.48 -0.77
N LYS A 9 8.66 7.43 -0.76
CA LYS A 9 9.50 8.30 0.08
C LYS A 9 9.26 9.79 -0.20
N ALA A 10 9.06 10.17 -1.45
CA ALA A 10 8.79 11.55 -1.82
C ALA A 10 7.45 12.07 -1.28
N GLN A 11 6.55 11.19 -0.83
CA GLN A 11 5.27 11.56 -0.22
C GLN A 11 5.30 11.54 1.32
N ILE A 12 6.45 11.25 1.94
CA ILE A 12 6.58 11.32 3.40
C ILE A 12 6.27 12.74 3.87
N GLY A 13 5.40 12.85 4.86
CA GLY A 13 4.91 14.12 5.39
C GLY A 13 3.67 14.67 4.67
N TYR A 14 3.21 14.03 3.59
CA TYR A 14 1.91 14.32 3.01
C TYR A 14 0.80 14.03 4.02
N LYS A 15 -0.12 14.99 4.19
CA LYS A 15 -1.32 14.84 5.01
C LYS A 15 -2.54 15.15 4.18
N GLU A 16 -3.62 14.40 4.41
CA GLU A 16 -4.91 14.73 3.84
C GLU A 16 -5.38 16.12 4.26
N ASN A 17 -6.18 16.75 3.40
CA ASN A 17 -7.01 17.86 3.83
C ASN A 17 -8.24 17.33 4.58
N SER A 18 -9.07 18.22 5.11
CA SER A 18 -10.32 17.88 5.81
C SER A 18 -11.12 16.80 5.06
N ASN A 19 -11.63 15.83 5.84
CA ASN A 19 -12.45 14.72 5.35
C ASN A 19 -11.71 13.80 4.36
N ASN A 20 -10.48 13.36 4.68
CA ASN A 20 -9.70 12.40 3.87
C ASN A 20 -9.53 12.81 2.40
N ASN A 21 -9.41 14.11 2.15
CA ASN A 21 -9.32 14.66 0.82
C ASN A 21 -7.85 14.65 0.35
N THR A 22 -7.52 13.74 -0.57
CA THR A 22 -6.15 13.48 -1.02
C THR A 22 -6.03 13.47 -2.54
N ILE A 23 -4.82 13.72 -3.05
CA ILE A 23 -4.53 13.58 -4.48
C ILE A 23 -4.68 12.11 -4.92
N PHE A 24 -4.36 11.16 -4.03
CA PHE A 24 -4.42 9.73 -4.31
C PHE A 24 -5.87 9.25 -4.45
N GLY A 25 -6.73 9.65 -3.51
CA GLY A 25 -8.16 9.35 -3.56
C GLY A 25 -8.84 9.97 -4.78
N LYS A 26 -8.55 11.24 -5.10
CA LYS A 26 -9.04 11.91 -6.32
C LYS A 26 -8.59 11.21 -7.59
N TRP A 27 -7.30 10.89 -7.70
CA TRP A 27 -6.75 10.20 -8.86
C TRP A 27 -7.39 8.83 -9.05
N TYR A 28 -7.60 8.08 -7.98
CA TYR A 28 -8.25 6.78 -8.05
C TYR A 28 -9.72 6.90 -8.45
N GLY A 29 -10.43 7.91 -7.91
CA GLY A 29 -11.88 8.07 -7.97
C GLY A 29 -12.59 7.63 -6.68
N ALA A 30 -11.85 7.53 -5.57
CA ALA A 30 -12.32 7.17 -4.24
C ALA A 30 -11.87 8.22 -3.21
N ASN A 31 -12.06 9.51 -3.55
CA ASN A 31 -11.69 10.60 -2.64
C ASN A 31 -12.57 10.60 -1.39
N ASN A 32 -12.09 11.25 -0.32
CA ASN A 32 -12.83 11.38 0.94
C ASN A 32 -13.07 10.05 1.66
N GLN A 33 -12.18 9.08 1.46
CA GLN A 33 -12.18 7.75 2.07
C GLN A 33 -10.78 7.45 2.64
N PRO A 34 -10.62 6.46 3.54
CA PRO A 34 -9.30 5.97 3.93
C PRO A 34 -8.42 5.70 2.70
N TRP A 35 -7.20 6.23 2.71
CA TRP A 35 -6.41 6.41 1.49
C TRP A 35 -5.10 5.60 1.44
N CYS A 36 -4.90 4.66 2.36
CA CYS A 36 -3.73 3.75 2.36
C CYS A 36 -3.61 2.96 1.04
N ALA A 37 -4.68 2.31 0.62
CA ALA A 37 -4.70 1.51 -0.62
C ALA A 37 -4.57 2.36 -1.89
N THR A 38 -5.24 3.52 -1.93
CA THR A 38 -5.13 4.43 -3.09
C THR A 38 -3.75 5.08 -3.19
N PHE A 39 -3.08 5.33 -2.05
CA PHE A 39 -1.68 5.74 -2.01
C PHE A 39 -0.74 4.69 -2.60
N VAL A 40 -0.86 3.42 -2.17
CA VAL A 40 -0.05 2.33 -2.73
C VAL A 40 -0.30 2.21 -4.23
N SER A 41 -1.57 2.21 -4.65
CA SER A 41 -1.95 2.16 -6.05
C SER A 41 -1.36 3.31 -6.89
N TRP A 42 -1.37 4.53 -6.34
CA TRP A 42 -0.77 5.68 -6.99
C TRP A 42 0.76 5.54 -7.12
N CYS A 43 1.46 5.10 -6.07
CA CYS A 43 2.90 4.89 -6.12
C CYS A 43 3.31 3.87 -7.19
N PHE A 44 2.54 2.78 -7.33
CA PHE A 44 2.76 1.79 -8.39
C PHE A 44 2.42 2.34 -9.78
N ASN A 45 1.43 3.23 -9.91
CA ASN A 45 1.14 3.94 -11.15
C ASN A 45 2.32 4.82 -11.59
N GLU A 46 2.81 5.69 -10.71
CA GLU A 46 3.95 6.56 -11.00
C GLU A 46 5.24 5.77 -11.29
N ALA A 47 5.37 4.57 -10.71
CA ALA A 47 6.47 3.66 -11.01
C ALA A 47 6.35 3.04 -12.41
N GLY A 48 5.16 3.03 -13.02
CA GLY A 48 4.86 2.31 -14.26
C GLY A 48 4.57 0.81 -14.04
N LEU A 49 4.18 0.43 -12.83
CA LEU A 49 4.01 -0.96 -12.39
C LEU A 49 2.56 -1.31 -12.02
N ILE A 50 1.59 -0.47 -12.38
CA ILE A 50 0.18 -0.62 -11.99
C ILE A 50 -0.44 -1.96 -12.44
N SER A 51 0.01 -2.49 -13.58
CA SER A 51 -0.43 -3.80 -14.09
C SER A 51 -0.14 -4.95 -13.13
N ASN A 52 0.87 -4.81 -12.26
CA ASN A 52 1.24 -5.86 -11.31
C ASN A 52 0.24 -5.98 -10.15
N ILE A 53 -0.55 -4.93 -9.92
CA ILE A 53 -1.40 -4.75 -8.74
C ILE A 53 -2.84 -4.35 -9.10
N ALA A 54 -3.27 -4.57 -10.35
CA ALA A 54 -4.59 -4.23 -10.88
C ALA A 54 -5.71 -5.11 -10.29
N ALA A 55 -5.91 -5.00 -8.97
CA ALA A 55 -6.71 -5.92 -8.18
C ALA A 55 -8.22 -5.63 -8.22
N GLN A 56 -8.62 -4.35 -8.25
CA GLN A 56 -10.02 -3.94 -8.38
C GLN A 56 -10.30 -3.23 -9.70
N SER A 57 -9.32 -2.51 -10.24
CA SER A 57 -9.44 -1.79 -11.50
C SER A 57 -8.09 -1.66 -12.20
N LYS A 58 -8.08 -1.04 -13.38
CA LYS A 58 -6.85 -0.65 -14.08
C LYS A 58 -5.98 0.33 -13.26
N LYS A 59 -6.55 0.97 -12.23
CA LYS A 59 -5.84 1.86 -11.30
C LYS A 59 -5.38 1.16 -10.02
N GLY A 60 -5.38 -0.17 -9.97
CA GLY A 60 -4.96 -0.92 -8.78
C GLY A 60 -6.13 -1.29 -7.87
N PHE A 61 -6.04 -0.92 -6.59
CA PHE A 61 -7.02 -1.18 -5.54
C PHE A 61 -7.20 0.02 -4.59
N ALA A 62 -8.38 0.13 -4.00
CA ALA A 62 -8.76 1.09 -2.97
C ALA A 62 -9.27 0.42 -1.68
N SER A 63 -9.46 -0.90 -1.69
CA SER A 63 -9.84 -1.71 -0.52
C SER A 63 -8.73 -2.71 -0.22
N CYS A 64 -8.27 -2.73 1.03
CA CYS A 64 -7.24 -3.67 1.51
C CYS A 64 -7.70 -5.12 1.35
N ASP A 65 -8.92 -5.44 1.78
CA ASP A 65 -9.53 -6.77 1.63
C ASP A 65 -9.57 -7.24 0.17
N ALA A 66 -10.08 -6.40 -0.73
CA ALA A 66 -10.13 -6.73 -2.15
C ALA A 66 -8.73 -6.93 -2.76
N GLY A 67 -7.76 -6.10 -2.33
CA GLY A 67 -6.35 -6.22 -2.70
C GLY A 67 -5.77 -7.58 -2.28
N LEU A 68 -5.83 -7.91 -0.99
CA LEU A 68 -5.27 -9.14 -0.46
C LEU A 68 -5.90 -10.38 -1.10
N LYS A 69 -7.24 -10.42 -1.23
CA LYS A 69 -7.95 -11.51 -1.92
C LYS A 69 -7.47 -11.71 -3.35
N TRP A 70 -7.22 -10.63 -4.09
CA TRP A 70 -6.69 -10.72 -5.45
C TRP A 70 -5.26 -11.24 -5.51
N PHE A 71 -4.37 -10.76 -4.63
CA PHE A 71 -2.98 -11.23 -4.55
C PHE A 71 -2.92 -12.71 -4.16
N ALA A 72 -3.74 -13.13 -3.19
CA ALA A 72 -3.86 -14.52 -2.77
C ALA A 72 -4.34 -15.41 -3.93
N LYS A 73 -5.41 -15.02 -4.64
CA LYS A 73 -5.92 -15.76 -5.81
C LYS A 73 -4.89 -15.90 -6.94
N LYS A 74 -3.92 -14.99 -7.01
CA LYS A 74 -2.82 -15.03 -7.99
C LYS A 74 -1.54 -15.67 -7.48
N ASN A 75 -1.56 -16.30 -6.30
CA ASN A 75 -0.39 -16.89 -5.66
C ASN A 75 0.79 -15.90 -5.52
N LYS A 76 0.47 -14.63 -5.21
CA LYS A 76 1.45 -13.55 -5.02
C LYS A 76 1.72 -13.22 -3.56
N VAL A 77 1.20 -14.01 -2.63
CA VAL A 77 1.45 -13.83 -1.19
C VAL A 77 2.69 -14.61 -0.81
N ILE A 78 3.61 -13.93 -0.14
CA ILE A 78 4.89 -14.49 0.31
C ILE A 78 5.02 -14.36 1.84
N PRO A 79 5.85 -15.20 2.49
CA PRO A 79 6.16 -15.02 3.90
C PRO A 79 6.86 -13.67 4.16
N ILE A 80 6.56 -13.03 5.29
CA ILE A 80 7.17 -11.73 5.68
C ILE A 80 8.71 -11.80 5.68
N GLY A 81 9.30 -12.93 6.07
CA GLY A 81 10.75 -13.13 6.05
C GLY A 81 11.39 -13.09 4.65
N GLN A 82 10.59 -13.15 3.59
CA GLN A 82 11.03 -13.06 2.19
C GLN A 82 10.68 -11.71 1.56
N ALA A 83 9.97 -10.82 2.27
CA ALA A 83 9.56 -9.53 1.76
C ALA A 83 10.78 -8.66 1.38
N GLN A 84 10.67 -7.99 0.24
CA GLN A 84 11.70 -7.15 -0.37
C GLN A 84 11.24 -5.70 -0.47
N ALA A 85 12.19 -4.79 -0.65
CA ALA A 85 11.88 -3.39 -0.86
C ALA A 85 11.03 -3.20 -2.13
N GLY A 86 9.84 -2.61 -1.99
CA GLY A 86 8.86 -2.43 -3.06
C GLY A 86 7.69 -3.42 -3.03
N ASP A 87 7.74 -4.45 -2.18
CA ASP A 87 6.59 -5.32 -1.94
C ASP A 87 5.49 -4.57 -1.20
N ILE A 88 4.26 -5.07 -1.36
CA ILE A 88 3.09 -4.58 -0.63
C ILE A 88 2.93 -5.45 0.61
N VAL A 89 2.77 -4.79 1.76
CA VAL A 89 2.47 -5.45 3.03
C VAL A 89 1.09 -5.02 3.50
N PHE A 90 0.30 -5.99 3.97
CA PHE A 90 -1.01 -5.77 4.57
C PHE A 90 -0.91 -5.97 6.08
N PHE A 91 -1.61 -5.15 6.84
CA PHE A 91 -1.69 -5.24 8.29
C PHE A 91 -3.11 -5.55 8.72
N GLN A 92 -3.20 -6.31 9.80
CA GLN A 92 -4.43 -6.62 10.51
C GLN A 92 -4.20 -6.20 11.97
N PHE A 93 -5.03 -5.30 12.48
CA PHE A 93 -4.93 -4.76 13.83
C PHE A 93 -6.01 -5.33 14.77
N ASP A 94 -7.05 -5.95 14.21
CA ASP A 94 -8.09 -6.61 14.97
C ASP A 94 -8.18 -8.12 14.68
N ASP A 95 -9.17 -8.78 15.28
CA ASP A 95 -9.38 -10.23 15.15
C ASP A 95 -10.29 -10.59 13.96
N ASP A 96 -10.64 -9.64 13.10
CA ASP A 96 -11.43 -9.91 11.92
C ASP A 96 -10.57 -10.60 10.82
N ALA A 97 -11.23 -11.06 9.76
CA ALA A 97 -10.55 -11.79 8.68
C ALA A 97 -10.07 -10.87 7.53
N GLN A 98 -10.06 -9.55 7.71
CA GLN A 98 -9.86 -8.53 6.68
C GLN A 98 -8.72 -7.57 7.04
N PRO A 99 -7.75 -7.35 6.14
CA PRO A 99 -6.67 -6.42 6.44
C PRO A 99 -7.19 -4.98 6.59
N ASP A 100 -6.82 -4.33 7.68
CA ASP A 100 -7.14 -2.93 7.99
C ASP A 100 -6.30 -1.94 7.18
N HIS A 101 -5.03 -2.28 6.95
CA HIS A 101 -4.05 -1.33 6.44
C HIS A 101 -3.10 -1.95 5.42
N VAL A 102 -2.44 -1.08 4.65
CA VAL A 102 -1.52 -1.48 3.61
C VAL A 102 -0.42 -0.45 3.43
N GLY A 103 0.80 -0.93 3.19
CA GLY A 103 1.97 -0.10 2.95
C GLY A 103 2.93 -0.72 1.96
N ILE A 104 4.01 0.02 1.67
CA ILE A 104 5.10 -0.39 0.78
C ILE A 104 6.33 -0.68 1.62
N VAL A 105 6.85 -1.89 1.50
CA VAL A 105 8.08 -2.30 2.20
C VAL A 105 9.25 -1.44 1.71
N LYS A 106 9.86 -0.69 2.61
CA LYS A 106 11.09 0.06 2.35
C LYS A 106 12.32 -0.80 2.61
N TRP A 107 12.29 -1.61 3.67
CA TRP A 107 13.40 -2.46 4.08
C TRP A 107 12.94 -3.59 4.99
N ASN A 108 13.57 -4.75 4.88
CA ASN A 108 13.33 -5.92 5.72
C ASN A 108 14.63 -6.34 6.40
N ASN A 109 14.69 -6.21 7.72
CA ASN A 109 15.78 -6.71 8.54
C ASN A 109 15.37 -8.07 9.12
N THR A 110 15.72 -9.14 8.41
CA THR A 110 15.38 -10.52 8.79
C THR A 110 16.10 -10.99 10.05
N ALA A 111 17.30 -10.46 10.34
CA ALA A 111 18.05 -10.78 11.54
C ALA A 111 17.36 -10.25 12.80
N LEU A 112 16.84 -9.02 12.75
CA LEU A 112 16.13 -8.38 13.87
C LEU A 112 14.61 -8.56 13.81
N LYS A 113 14.08 -9.27 12.80
CA LYS A 113 12.64 -9.43 12.53
C LYS A 113 11.90 -8.10 12.50
N TYR A 114 12.49 -7.10 11.83
CA TYR A 114 11.98 -5.74 11.75
C TYR A 114 11.72 -5.34 10.30
N LEU A 115 10.51 -4.86 10.02
CA LEU A 115 10.10 -4.39 8.70
C LEU A 115 9.90 -2.87 8.76
N GLN A 116 10.56 -2.14 7.88
CA GLN A 116 10.30 -0.72 7.68
C GLN A 116 9.38 -0.54 6.47
N VAL A 117 8.31 0.21 6.65
CA VAL A 117 7.23 0.38 5.68
C VAL A 117 6.98 1.87 5.47
N ILE A 118 6.54 2.24 4.27
CA ILE A 118 6.04 3.58 3.95
C ILE A 118 4.55 3.45 3.68
N GLU A 119 3.78 4.25 4.40
CA GLU A 119 2.33 4.11 4.50
C GLU A 119 1.66 5.45 4.18
N GLY A 120 0.40 5.36 3.75
CA GLY A 120 -0.50 6.51 3.64
C GLY A 120 -1.62 6.35 4.66
N ASN A 121 -2.22 7.44 5.11
CA ASN A 121 -3.33 7.42 6.05
C ASN A 121 -3.00 6.76 7.41
N THR A 122 -1.80 6.99 7.96
CA THR A 122 -1.45 6.61 9.33
C THR A 122 -1.47 7.83 10.23
N SER A 123 -2.14 7.71 11.39
CA SER A 123 -2.34 8.82 12.33
C SER A 123 -1.10 9.19 13.13
N ASN A 124 -0.07 8.34 13.12
CA ASN A 124 1.26 8.61 13.68
C ASN A 124 2.29 8.01 12.70
N GLY A 125 3.07 8.88 12.06
CA GLY A 125 4.17 8.48 11.17
C GLY A 125 5.38 7.92 11.91
#